data_AF-A0A7L4PK46-F1
#
_entry.id   AF-A0A7L4PK46-F1
#
_cell.length_a   1.000
_cell.length_b   1.000
_cell.length_c   1.000
_cell.angle_alpha   90.00
_cell.angle_beta   90.00
_cell.angle_gamma   90.00
#
_symmetry.space_group_name_H-M   'P 1'
#
loop_
_entity.id
_entity.type
_entity.pdbx_description
1 polymer ?
#
loop_
_entity_poly.entity_id
_entity_poly.type
_entity_poly.pdbx_seq_one_letter_code
_entity_poly.pdbx_strand_id
1 'polypeptide(L)'
;MKSSQRRLEEAAGEISPASLEQAAGAVLQRCLEFLQEALKLSRALEERVSTPEEALKFARALSLYQMGFLPVRPETCPFCVQHGDRCQECGYARTHRGTCSQDSSAFLQFIESFHRLGQTVYRQSGPGEMEPEEVAVAREILRKSLAGSIEETERMAGQVEQATALRLMELKAAYLERMIRLLPLQLLGMEAEQAREELLDRIRDYW
;
A
#
# COMPACT_ATOMS: atom_id res chain seq x y z
N MET A 1 15.56 -23.27 0.29
CA MET A 1 14.48 -22.61 -0.48
C MET A 1 13.22 -23.47 -0.65
N LYS A 2 13.30 -24.73 -1.15
CA LYS A 2 12.10 -25.60 -1.33
C LYS A 2 11.24 -25.84 -0.06
N SER A 3 11.82 -25.78 1.14
CA SER A 3 11.07 -25.97 2.40
C SER A 3 10.30 -24.72 2.88
N SER A 4 10.56 -23.53 2.33
CA SER A 4 9.82 -22.31 2.70
C SER A 4 8.53 -22.19 1.90
N GLN A 5 8.62 -22.35 0.57
CA GLN A 5 7.48 -22.34 -0.35
C GLN A 5 6.41 -23.37 0.06
N ARG A 6 6.83 -24.61 0.31
CA ARG A 6 5.92 -25.69 0.72
C ARG A 6 5.20 -25.39 2.03
N ARG A 7 5.86 -24.76 3.00
CA ARG A 7 5.22 -24.35 4.27
C ARG A 7 4.20 -23.23 4.08
N LEU A 8 4.44 -22.32 3.13
CA LEU A 8 3.49 -21.28 2.74
C LEU A 8 2.26 -21.88 2.05
N GLU A 9 2.46 -22.82 1.13
CA GLU A 9 1.38 -23.55 0.45
C GLU A 9 0.52 -24.34 1.44
N GLU A 10 1.16 -25.08 2.35
CA GLU A 10 0.47 -25.82 3.43
C GLU A 10 -0.34 -24.86 4.33
N ALA A 11 0.28 -23.79 4.81
CA ALA A 11 -0.38 -22.76 5.62
C ALA A 11 -1.56 -22.08 4.90
N ALA A 12 -1.41 -21.77 3.62
CA ALA A 12 -2.47 -21.18 2.81
C ALA A 12 -3.61 -22.18 2.53
N GLY A 13 -3.30 -23.47 2.40
CA GLY A 13 -4.29 -24.54 2.25
C GLY A 13 -5.15 -24.78 3.49
N GLU A 14 -4.69 -24.36 4.67
CA GLU A 14 -5.44 -24.41 5.93
C GLU A 14 -6.46 -23.25 6.08
N ILE A 15 -6.47 -22.28 5.16
CA ILE A 15 -7.42 -21.17 5.19
C ILE A 15 -8.81 -21.62 4.74
N SER A 16 -9.81 -21.35 5.57
CA SER A 16 -11.21 -21.63 5.27
C SER A 16 -11.72 -20.73 4.14
N PRO A 17 -12.65 -21.22 3.30
CA PRO A 17 -13.25 -20.41 2.24
C PRO A 17 -13.88 -19.11 2.76
N ALA A 18 -14.54 -19.15 3.93
CA ALA A 18 -15.17 -17.96 4.51
C ALA A 18 -14.14 -16.89 4.93
N SER A 19 -13.02 -17.30 5.52
CA SER A 19 -11.95 -16.35 5.89
C SER A 19 -11.27 -15.74 4.66
N LEU A 20 -11.11 -16.53 3.60
CA LEU A 20 -10.60 -16.06 2.32
C LEU A 20 -11.56 -15.07 1.67
N GLU A 21 -12.85 -15.41 1.58
CA GLU A 21 -13.90 -14.55 1.02
C GLU A 21 -13.98 -13.21 1.76
N GLN A 22 -13.95 -13.24 3.09
CA GLN A 22 -13.97 -12.02 3.89
C GLN A 22 -12.72 -11.15 3.65
N ALA A 23 -11.51 -11.74 3.63
CA ALA A 23 -10.29 -10.97 3.39
C ALA A 23 -10.22 -10.41 1.96
N ALA A 24 -10.59 -11.22 0.96
CA ALA A 24 -10.65 -10.80 -0.44
C ALA A 24 -11.70 -9.70 -0.64
N GLY A 25 -12.88 -9.85 -0.03
CA GLY A 25 -13.93 -8.84 -0.05
C GLY A 25 -13.51 -7.52 0.59
N ALA A 26 -12.80 -7.56 1.71
CA ALA A 26 -12.25 -6.36 2.35
C ALA A 26 -11.23 -5.64 1.43
N VAL A 27 -10.35 -6.40 0.76
CA VAL A 27 -9.41 -5.83 -0.21
C VAL A 27 -10.14 -5.22 -1.40
N LEU A 28 -11.09 -5.95 -2.00
CA LEU A 28 -11.89 -5.48 -3.13
C LEU A 28 -12.62 -4.18 -2.78
N GLN A 29 -13.27 -4.15 -1.61
CA GLN A 29 -13.99 -2.97 -1.14
C GLN A 29 -13.06 -1.76 -1.07
N ARG A 30 -11.84 -1.91 -0.50
CA ARG A 30 -10.85 -0.82 -0.46
C ARG A 30 -10.43 -0.37 -1.86
N CYS A 31 -10.22 -1.29 -2.79
CA CYS A 31 -9.91 -0.95 -4.19
C CYS A 31 -11.04 -0.15 -4.84
N LEU A 32 -12.29 -0.58 -4.70
CA LEU A 32 -13.45 0.11 -5.27
C LEU A 32 -13.64 1.51 -4.68
N GLU A 33 -13.48 1.65 -3.36
CA GLU A 33 -13.54 2.96 -2.71
C GLU A 33 -12.41 3.88 -3.19
N PHE A 34 -11.17 3.38 -3.33
CA PHE A 34 -10.06 4.16 -3.89
C PHE A 34 -10.38 4.63 -5.31
N LEU A 35 -10.89 3.76 -6.19
CA LEU A 35 -11.19 4.11 -7.58
C LEU A 35 -12.24 5.23 -7.68
N GLN A 36 -13.28 5.19 -6.85
CA GLN A 36 -14.29 6.25 -6.80
C GLN A 36 -13.68 7.60 -6.41
N GLU A 37 -12.72 7.58 -5.50
CA GLU A 37 -12.08 8.77 -4.96
C GLU A 37 -10.97 9.28 -5.89
N ALA A 38 -10.26 8.38 -6.57
CA ALA A 38 -9.26 8.71 -7.58
C ALA A 38 -9.87 9.55 -8.71
N LEU A 39 -11.12 9.27 -9.11
CA LEU A 39 -11.85 10.10 -10.09
C LEU A 39 -12.08 11.54 -9.61
N LYS A 40 -12.34 11.73 -8.31
CA LYS A 40 -12.51 13.06 -7.71
C LYS A 40 -11.17 13.79 -7.62
N LEU A 41 -10.11 13.06 -7.25
CA LEU A 41 -8.75 13.57 -7.23
C LEU A 41 -8.28 13.99 -8.63
N SER A 42 -8.59 13.22 -9.67
CA SER A 42 -8.24 13.57 -11.05
C SER A 42 -8.84 14.90 -11.46
N ARG A 43 -10.12 15.15 -11.15
CA ARG A 43 -10.77 16.43 -11.43
C ARG A 43 -10.17 17.57 -10.61
N ALA A 44 -9.96 17.33 -9.31
CA ALA A 44 -9.37 18.33 -8.43
C ALA A 44 -7.95 18.72 -8.85
N LEU A 45 -7.14 17.78 -9.35
CA LEU A 45 -5.83 18.05 -9.94
C LEU A 45 -5.96 19.02 -11.13
N GLU A 46 -6.92 18.77 -12.02
CA GLU A 46 -7.09 19.63 -13.19
C GLU A 46 -7.57 21.05 -12.83
N GLU A 47 -8.56 21.12 -11.94
CA GLU A 47 -9.29 22.34 -11.60
C GLU A 47 -8.57 23.23 -10.56
N ARG A 48 -7.77 22.66 -9.66
CA ARG A 48 -7.31 23.35 -8.43
C ARG A 48 -5.79 23.45 -8.27
N VAL A 49 -5.01 22.82 -9.14
CA VAL A 49 -3.53 22.81 -8.98
C VAL A 49 -2.89 23.75 -9.98
N SER A 50 -2.84 25.03 -9.67
CA SER A 50 -2.33 26.08 -10.57
C SER A 50 -1.06 26.75 -10.09
N THR A 51 -0.73 26.57 -8.81
CA THR A 51 0.41 27.18 -8.14
C THR A 51 1.35 26.11 -7.55
N PRO A 52 2.62 26.46 -7.27
CA PRO A 52 3.55 25.55 -6.59
C PRO A 52 3.01 25.06 -5.24
N GLU A 53 2.42 25.97 -4.45
CA GLU A 53 1.85 25.62 -3.15
C GLU A 53 0.71 24.62 -3.25
N GLU A 54 -0.20 24.79 -4.23
CA GLU A 54 -1.28 23.84 -4.49
C GLU A 54 -0.73 22.48 -4.95
N ALA A 55 0.30 22.47 -5.79
CA ALA A 55 0.92 21.22 -6.26
C ALA A 55 1.52 20.41 -5.11
N LEU A 56 2.24 21.07 -4.21
CA LEU A 56 2.83 20.43 -3.03
C LEU A 56 1.76 19.95 -2.03
N LYS A 57 0.73 20.77 -1.77
CA LYS A 57 -0.42 20.36 -0.95
C LYS A 57 -1.13 19.15 -1.55
N PHE A 58 -1.33 19.16 -2.87
CA PHE A 58 -1.97 18.06 -3.57
C PHE A 58 -1.10 16.79 -3.53
N ALA A 59 0.21 16.90 -3.73
CA ALA A 59 1.14 15.77 -3.64
C ALA A 59 1.11 15.11 -2.25
N ARG A 60 1.09 15.90 -1.18
CA ARG A 60 0.94 15.41 0.20
C ARG A 60 -0.40 14.72 0.40
N ALA A 61 -1.49 15.38 0.00
CA ALA A 61 -2.84 14.85 0.13
C ALA A 61 -2.98 13.53 -0.63
N LEU A 62 -2.58 13.50 -1.90
CA LEU A 62 -2.60 12.30 -2.76
C LEU A 62 -1.80 11.15 -2.13
N SER A 63 -0.58 11.42 -1.65
CA SER A 63 0.27 10.40 -1.03
C SER A 63 -0.39 9.78 0.21
N LEU A 64 -0.88 10.62 1.13
CA LEU A 64 -1.58 10.15 2.34
C LEU A 64 -2.87 9.41 1.98
N TYR A 65 -3.58 9.87 0.96
CA TYR A 65 -4.79 9.25 0.47
C TYR A 65 -4.51 7.85 -0.07
N GLN A 66 -3.57 7.72 -1.02
CA GLN A 66 -3.13 6.43 -1.56
C GLN A 66 -2.73 5.47 -0.43
N MET A 67 -1.89 5.92 0.50
CA MET A 67 -1.49 5.11 1.67
C MET A 67 -2.68 4.68 2.53
N GLY A 68 -3.65 5.57 2.77
CA GLY A 68 -4.83 5.28 3.57
C GLY A 68 -5.73 4.18 3.02
N PHE A 69 -5.71 3.95 1.70
CA PHE A 69 -6.47 2.89 1.03
C PHE A 69 -5.71 1.58 0.86
N LEU A 70 -4.42 1.54 1.20
CA LEU A 70 -3.64 0.31 1.07
C LEU A 70 -4.13 -0.75 2.06
N PRO A 71 -4.23 -2.03 1.64
CA PRO A 71 -4.75 -3.11 2.47
C PRO A 71 -3.70 -3.57 3.50
N VAL A 72 -3.20 -2.70 4.36
CA VAL A 72 -2.16 -3.05 5.33
C VAL A 72 -2.72 -3.60 6.66
N ARG A 73 -4.05 -3.58 6.80
CA ARG A 73 -4.73 -3.90 8.07
C ARG A 73 -5.09 -5.38 8.22
N PRO A 74 -5.25 -5.89 9.46
CA PRO A 74 -5.54 -7.30 9.72
C PRO A 74 -6.76 -7.87 8.98
N GLU A 75 -7.82 -7.07 8.79
CA GLU A 75 -9.05 -7.48 8.08
C GLU A 75 -8.83 -7.88 6.61
N THR A 76 -7.70 -7.47 6.03
CA THR A 76 -7.31 -7.81 4.66
C THR A 76 -6.30 -8.97 4.58
N CYS A 77 -6.06 -9.66 5.70
CA CYS A 77 -5.18 -10.83 5.77
C CYS A 77 -6.03 -12.06 6.11
N PRO A 78 -6.11 -13.08 5.23
CA PRO A 78 -6.93 -14.27 5.47
C PRO A 78 -6.49 -15.03 6.74
N PHE A 79 -5.21 -15.02 7.06
CA PHE A 79 -4.67 -15.62 8.29
C PHE A 79 -5.17 -14.89 9.55
N CYS A 80 -5.17 -13.54 9.53
CA CYS A 80 -5.66 -12.76 10.67
C CYS A 80 -7.18 -12.87 10.79
N VAL A 81 -7.92 -12.89 9.68
CA VAL A 81 -9.37 -13.10 9.69
C VAL A 81 -9.75 -14.45 10.30
N GLN A 82 -9.01 -15.51 9.97
CA GLN A 82 -9.27 -16.85 10.50
C GLN A 82 -8.92 -17.00 11.98
N HIS A 83 -7.78 -16.45 12.41
CA HIS A 83 -7.22 -16.74 13.74
C HIS A 83 -7.44 -15.62 14.75
N GLY A 84 -7.77 -14.40 14.32
CA GLY A 84 -7.99 -13.25 15.19
C GLY A 84 -6.79 -12.97 16.11
N ASP A 85 -7.05 -13.04 17.41
CA ASP A 85 -6.08 -12.86 18.49
C ASP A 85 -5.11 -14.05 18.66
N ARG A 86 -5.42 -15.22 18.08
CA ARG A 86 -4.54 -16.41 18.06
C ARG A 86 -3.46 -16.32 16.98
N CYS A 87 -2.80 -15.17 16.88
CA CYS A 87 -1.76 -14.92 15.88
C CYS A 87 -0.59 -15.92 15.94
N GLN A 88 -0.28 -16.48 17.12
CA GLN A 88 0.75 -17.52 17.30
C GLN A 88 0.45 -18.81 16.53
N GLU A 89 -0.82 -19.06 16.22
CA GLU A 89 -1.28 -20.25 15.51
C GLU A 89 -1.46 -19.99 14.02
N CYS A 90 -1.31 -18.75 13.55
CA CYS A 90 -1.62 -18.40 12.17
C CYS A 90 -0.50 -18.85 11.20
N GLY A 91 -0.90 -19.24 9.99
CA GLY A 91 0.01 -19.69 8.95
C GLY A 91 1.10 -18.67 8.56
N TYR A 92 0.78 -17.38 8.64
CA TYR A 92 1.76 -16.31 8.44
C TYR A 92 2.86 -16.35 9.51
N ALA A 93 2.49 -16.45 10.78
CA ALA A 93 3.46 -16.49 11.88
C ALA A 93 4.39 -17.72 11.81
N ARG A 94 3.82 -18.87 11.42
CA ARG A 94 4.58 -20.12 11.19
C ARG A 94 5.62 -20.01 10.07
N THR A 95 5.38 -19.15 9.09
CA THR A 95 6.21 -19.03 7.88
C THR A 95 7.18 -17.85 7.94
N HIS A 96 6.84 -16.79 8.69
CA HIS A 96 7.59 -15.53 8.78
C HIS A 96 8.26 -15.30 10.14
N ARG A 97 8.68 -16.39 10.79
CA ARG A 97 9.52 -16.41 12.01
C ARG A 97 8.95 -15.65 13.21
N GLY A 98 7.63 -15.71 13.44
CA GLY A 98 7.03 -15.11 14.62
C GLY A 98 5.69 -14.43 14.40
N THR A 99 5.07 -13.95 15.46
CA THR A 99 3.80 -13.24 15.36
C THR A 99 3.98 -11.87 14.72
N CYS A 100 2.93 -11.36 14.08
CA CYS A 100 2.89 -10.01 13.51
C CYS A 100 3.16 -8.89 14.55
N SER A 101 3.06 -9.20 15.84
CA SER A 101 3.32 -8.27 16.95
C SER A 101 4.75 -8.30 17.50
N GLN A 102 5.61 -9.22 17.05
CA GLN A 102 7.00 -9.26 17.50
C GLN A 102 7.83 -8.21 16.76
N ASP A 103 8.69 -7.50 17.49
CA ASP A 103 9.62 -6.45 16.99
C ASP A 103 10.46 -6.91 15.79
N SER A 104 10.80 -8.20 15.75
CA SER A 104 11.58 -8.79 14.66
C SER A 104 10.74 -9.28 13.47
N SER A 105 9.40 -9.18 13.53
CA SER A 105 8.53 -9.68 12.46
C SER A 105 8.59 -8.76 11.24
N ALA A 106 8.61 -9.36 10.05
CA ALA A 106 8.65 -8.61 8.79
C ALA A 106 7.43 -7.68 8.65
N PHE A 107 6.26 -8.14 9.10
CA PHE A 107 5.04 -7.33 9.13
C PHE A 107 5.20 -6.07 10.01
N LEU A 108 5.69 -6.19 11.25
CA LEU A 108 5.83 -5.03 12.12
C LEU A 108 6.86 -4.03 11.57
N GLN A 109 8.00 -4.51 11.08
CA GLN A 109 9.01 -3.66 10.44
C GLN A 109 8.45 -2.92 9.20
N PHE A 110 7.64 -3.61 8.40
CA PHE A 110 6.91 -3.00 7.28
C PHE A 110 5.93 -1.92 7.78
N ILE A 111 5.07 -2.22 8.75
CA ILE A 111 4.07 -1.28 9.28
C ILE A 111 4.70 -0.06 9.96
N GLU A 112 5.79 -0.25 10.70
CA GLU A 112 6.53 0.86 11.31
C GLU A 112 7.12 1.79 10.24
N SER A 113 7.72 1.22 9.19
CA SER A 113 8.25 1.98 8.06
C SER A 113 7.13 2.67 7.28
N PHE A 114 5.97 2.01 7.15
CA PHE A 114 4.78 2.56 6.52
C PHE A 114 4.24 3.77 7.28
N HIS A 115 4.13 3.67 8.62
CA HIS A 115 3.75 4.79 9.47
C HIS A 115 4.79 5.91 9.45
N ARG A 116 6.08 5.57 9.44
CA ARG A 116 7.17 6.56 9.32
C ARG A 116 7.04 7.36 8.03
N LEU A 117 6.86 6.71 6.89
CA LEU A 117 6.65 7.39 5.62
C LEU A 117 5.42 8.32 5.68
N GLY A 118 4.29 7.82 6.23
CA GLY A 118 3.09 8.65 6.41
C GLY A 118 3.35 9.88 7.28
N GLN A 119 4.13 9.73 8.37
CA GLN A 119 4.55 10.84 9.22
C GLN A 119 5.48 11.81 8.48
N THR A 120 6.43 11.32 7.69
CA THR A 120 7.34 12.16 6.89
C THR A 120 6.53 13.00 5.89
N VAL A 121 5.62 12.38 5.13
CA VAL A 121 4.71 13.08 4.21
C VAL A 121 3.82 14.08 4.94
N TYR A 122 3.32 13.73 6.12
CA TYR A 122 2.48 14.62 6.93
C TYR A 122 3.26 15.83 7.46
N ARG A 123 4.50 15.64 7.92
CA ARG A 123 5.34 16.69 8.53
C ARG A 123 6.02 17.60 7.52
N GLN A 124 6.11 17.21 6.25
CA GLN A 124 6.59 18.07 5.17
C GLN A 124 5.86 19.42 5.19
N SER A 125 6.58 20.46 5.60
CA SER A 125 6.03 21.77 5.97
C SER A 125 6.36 22.80 4.90
N GLY A 126 5.34 23.52 4.41
CA GLY A 126 5.50 24.75 3.62
C GLY A 126 6.03 24.54 2.21
N PRO A 127 5.98 25.58 1.34
CA PRO A 127 6.34 25.43 -0.05
C PRO A 127 7.83 25.10 -0.13
N GLY A 128 8.15 23.93 -0.68
CA GLY A 128 9.47 23.74 -1.27
C GLY A 128 9.73 24.85 -2.29
N GLU A 129 11.00 25.04 -2.62
CA GLU A 129 11.51 25.98 -3.63
C GLU A 129 11.05 25.59 -5.05
N MET A 130 9.77 25.27 -5.23
CA MET A 130 9.19 24.97 -6.52
C MET A 130 8.86 26.30 -7.19
N GLU A 131 9.53 26.56 -8.29
CA GLU A 131 9.31 27.75 -9.10
C GLU A 131 8.02 27.62 -9.94
N PRO A 132 7.39 28.73 -10.33
CA PRO A 132 6.15 28.70 -11.13
C PRO A 132 6.24 27.86 -12.41
N GLU A 133 7.40 27.85 -13.09
CA GLU A 133 7.66 27.03 -14.27
C GLU A 133 7.62 25.52 -14.02
N GLU A 134 7.86 25.08 -12.78
CA GLU A 134 7.90 23.68 -12.40
C GLU A 134 6.51 23.10 -12.14
N VAL A 135 5.48 23.95 -12.01
CA VAL A 135 4.09 23.51 -11.77
C VAL A 135 3.59 22.58 -12.86
N ALA A 136 3.95 22.84 -14.13
CA ALA A 136 3.56 21.97 -15.24
C ALA A 136 4.16 20.56 -15.11
N VAL A 137 5.42 20.48 -14.67
CA VAL A 137 6.13 19.22 -14.40
C VAL A 137 5.52 18.50 -13.20
N ALA A 138 5.24 19.24 -12.12
CA ALA A 138 4.59 18.69 -10.94
C ALA A 138 3.20 18.12 -11.24
N ARG A 139 2.38 18.82 -12.04
CA ARG A 139 1.09 18.31 -12.51
C ARG A 139 1.24 17.02 -13.29
N GLU A 140 2.24 16.93 -14.17
CA GLU A 140 2.49 15.72 -14.94
C GLU A 140 2.90 14.53 -14.06
N ILE A 141 3.74 14.77 -13.05
CA ILE A 141 4.07 13.77 -12.02
C ILE A 141 2.83 13.29 -11.29
N LEU A 142 1.97 14.21 -10.84
CA LEU A 142 0.73 13.90 -10.13
C LEU A 142 -0.26 13.12 -11.01
N ARG A 143 -0.39 13.49 -12.29
CA ARG A 143 -1.21 12.75 -13.27
C ARG A 143 -0.72 11.31 -13.43
N LYS A 144 0.59 11.13 -13.63
CA LYS A 144 1.19 9.79 -13.77
C LYS A 144 1.01 8.95 -12.51
N SER A 145 1.23 9.54 -11.34
CA SER A 145 0.99 8.89 -10.05
C SER A 145 -0.45 8.39 -9.95
N LEU A 146 -1.42 9.26 -10.24
CA LEU A 146 -2.83 8.94 -10.12
C LEU A 146 -3.30 7.93 -11.17
N ALA A 147 -2.93 8.12 -12.44
CA ALA A 147 -3.26 7.20 -13.53
C ALA A 147 -2.67 5.81 -13.29
N GLY A 148 -1.40 5.71 -12.90
CA GLY A 148 -0.78 4.43 -12.55
C GLY A 148 -1.43 3.78 -11.33
N SER A 149 -1.85 4.57 -10.34
CA SER A 149 -2.55 4.05 -9.16
C SER A 149 -3.93 3.50 -9.49
N ILE A 150 -4.65 4.14 -10.42
CA ILE A 150 -5.91 3.63 -10.95
C ILE A 150 -5.67 2.30 -11.65
N GLU A 151 -4.70 2.22 -12.57
CA GLU A 151 -4.40 0.99 -13.31
C GLU A 151 -4.06 -0.17 -12.37
N GLU A 152 -3.19 0.06 -11.37
CA GLU A 152 -2.81 -0.99 -10.42
C GLU A 152 -3.97 -1.38 -9.50
N THR A 153 -4.85 -0.45 -9.15
CA THR A 153 -6.03 -0.74 -8.35
C THR A 153 -7.07 -1.55 -9.14
N GLU A 154 -7.30 -1.21 -10.41
CA GLU A 154 -8.16 -1.97 -11.31
C GLU A 154 -7.62 -3.39 -11.53
N ARG A 155 -6.30 -3.53 -11.72
CA ARG A 155 -5.62 -4.82 -11.82
C ARG A 155 -5.85 -5.67 -10.56
N MET A 156 -5.67 -5.09 -9.38
CA MET A 156 -5.89 -5.78 -8.11
C MET A 156 -7.36 -6.20 -7.95
N ALA A 157 -8.30 -5.28 -8.18
CA ALA A 157 -9.73 -5.54 -8.09
C ALA A 157 -10.19 -6.67 -9.03
N GLY A 158 -9.65 -6.73 -10.26
CA GLY A 158 -9.97 -7.77 -11.22
C GLY A 158 -9.38 -9.16 -10.90
N GLN A 159 -8.45 -9.26 -9.95
CA GLN A 159 -7.74 -10.51 -9.62
C GLN A 159 -8.11 -11.08 -8.24
N VAL A 160 -8.67 -10.26 -7.35
CA VAL A 160 -8.81 -10.61 -5.93
C VAL A 160 -9.89 -11.65 -5.64
N GLU A 161 -11.03 -11.61 -6.32
CA GLU A 161 -12.20 -12.47 -6.02
C GLU A 161 -11.94 -13.96 -6.26
N GLN A 162 -11.07 -14.29 -7.20
CA GLN A 162 -10.76 -15.68 -7.60
C GLN A 162 -9.43 -16.18 -7.02
N ALA A 163 -8.78 -15.38 -6.18
CA ALA A 163 -7.47 -15.72 -5.64
C ALA A 163 -7.58 -16.79 -4.54
N THR A 164 -6.70 -17.78 -4.59
CA THR A 164 -6.42 -18.63 -3.41
C THR A 164 -5.79 -17.80 -2.30
N ALA A 165 -5.76 -18.28 -1.05
CA ALA A 165 -5.12 -17.54 0.04
C ALA A 165 -3.65 -17.21 -0.22
N LEU A 166 -2.90 -18.15 -0.82
CA LEU A 166 -1.52 -17.92 -1.25
C LEU A 166 -1.47 -16.80 -2.29
N ARG A 167 -2.31 -16.90 -3.32
CA ARG A 167 -2.33 -15.94 -4.43
C ARG A 167 -2.79 -14.55 -3.97
N LEU A 168 -3.73 -14.47 -3.04
CA LEU A 168 -4.22 -13.22 -2.47
C LEU A 168 -3.06 -12.46 -1.80
N MET A 169 -2.23 -13.15 -1.02
CA MET A 169 -1.09 -12.54 -0.35
C MET A 169 0.01 -12.11 -1.33
N GLU A 170 0.28 -12.89 -2.38
CA GLU A 170 1.20 -12.50 -3.46
C GLU A 170 0.72 -11.24 -4.19
N LEU A 171 -0.57 -11.23 -4.59
CA LEU A 171 -1.20 -10.09 -5.25
C LEU A 171 -1.13 -8.85 -4.37
N LYS A 172 -1.43 -9.02 -3.08
CA LYS A 172 -1.39 -7.95 -2.08
C LYS A 172 0.02 -7.37 -1.91
N ALA A 173 1.05 -8.22 -1.78
CA ALA A 173 2.44 -7.77 -1.67
C ALA A 173 2.87 -6.98 -2.91
N ALA A 174 2.57 -7.49 -4.11
CA ALA A 174 2.87 -6.81 -5.37
C ALA A 174 2.12 -5.49 -5.53
N TYR A 175 0.83 -5.46 -5.17
CA TYR A 175 0.01 -4.25 -5.22
C TYR A 175 0.54 -3.17 -4.27
N LEU A 176 0.84 -3.53 -3.01
CA LEU A 176 1.44 -2.62 -2.04
C LEU A 176 2.75 -2.04 -2.57
N GLU A 177 3.67 -2.86 -3.09
CA GLU A 177 4.96 -2.39 -3.63
C GLU A 177 4.75 -1.38 -4.75
N ARG A 178 3.90 -1.71 -5.74
CA ARG A 178 3.65 -0.85 -6.90
C ARG A 178 3.00 0.47 -6.49
N MET A 179 2.02 0.44 -5.60
CA MET A 179 1.37 1.64 -5.11
C MET A 179 2.33 2.54 -4.33
N ILE A 180 3.24 1.96 -3.52
CA ILE A 180 4.29 2.73 -2.82
C ILE A 180 5.23 3.41 -3.82
N ARG A 181 5.60 2.74 -4.92
CA ARG A 181 6.42 3.33 -5.99
C ARG A 181 5.73 4.47 -6.73
N LEU A 182 4.40 4.44 -6.79
CA LEU A 182 3.58 5.44 -7.47
C LEU A 182 3.36 6.70 -6.65
N LEU A 183 3.72 6.74 -5.37
CA LEU A 183 3.60 7.93 -4.54
C LEU A 183 4.47 9.08 -5.14
N PRO A 184 3.94 10.31 -5.29
CA PRO A 184 4.64 11.44 -5.93
C PRO A 184 5.68 12.11 -5.00
N LEU A 185 6.49 11.31 -4.32
CA LEU A 185 7.35 11.75 -3.22
C LEU A 185 8.56 12.57 -3.67
N GLN A 186 8.92 12.51 -4.95
CA GLN A 186 9.92 13.40 -5.53
C GLN A 186 9.53 14.88 -5.44
N LEU A 187 8.22 15.17 -5.30
CA LEU A 187 7.74 16.53 -5.04
C LEU A 187 7.84 16.93 -3.56
N LEU A 188 8.10 15.97 -2.67
CA LEU A 188 8.09 16.14 -1.21
C LEU A 188 9.50 16.06 -0.60
N GLY A 189 10.53 16.10 -1.44
CA GLY A 189 11.92 16.15 -1.03
C GLY A 189 12.56 14.80 -0.72
N MET A 190 13.88 14.83 -0.57
CA MET A 190 14.72 13.63 -0.44
C MET A 190 14.38 12.76 0.77
N GLU A 191 13.95 13.35 1.89
CA GLU A 191 13.58 12.59 3.09
C GLU A 191 12.39 11.65 2.82
N ALA A 192 11.40 12.13 2.06
CA ALA A 192 10.25 11.32 1.68
C ALA A 192 10.64 10.20 0.72
N GLU A 193 11.53 10.47 -0.24
CA GLU A 193 12.08 9.45 -1.14
C GLU A 193 12.90 8.40 -0.40
N GLN A 194 13.74 8.81 0.56
CA GLN A 194 14.51 7.87 1.37
C GLN A 194 13.59 6.99 2.23
N ALA A 195 12.56 7.56 2.85
CA ALA A 195 11.57 6.80 3.60
C ALA A 195 10.80 5.81 2.71
N ARG A 196 10.56 6.15 1.43
CA ARG A 196 10.00 5.21 0.44
C ARG A 196 10.94 4.05 0.18
N GLU A 197 12.22 4.30 -0.07
CA GLU A 197 13.18 3.23 -0.34
C GLU A 197 13.33 2.30 0.88
N GLU A 198 13.38 2.84 2.09
CA GLU A 198 13.36 2.04 3.32
C GLU A 198 12.12 1.13 3.38
N LEU A 199 10.94 1.67 3.08
CA LEU A 199 9.70 0.90 3.05
C LEU A 199 9.71 -0.18 1.95
N LEU A 200 10.23 0.14 0.75
CA LEU A 200 10.37 -0.79 -0.37
C LEU A 200 11.39 -1.90 -0.11
N ASP A 201 12.39 -1.67 0.76
CA ASP A 201 13.26 -2.74 1.22
C ASP A 201 12.53 -3.66 2.20
N ARG A 202 11.70 -3.12 3.11
CA ARG A 202 10.93 -3.93 4.08
C ARG A 202 9.83 -4.78 3.46
N ILE A 203 9.18 -4.28 2.40
CA ILE A 203 8.10 -5.04 1.76
C ILE A 203 8.60 -6.30 1.05
N ARG A 204 9.90 -6.41 0.73
CA ARG A 204 10.47 -7.63 0.13
C ARG A 204 10.38 -8.84 1.04
N ASP A 205 10.37 -8.62 2.35
CA ASP A 205 10.27 -9.68 3.36
C ASP A 205 8.84 -9.86 3.88
N TYR A 206 7.88 -9.07 3.38
CA TYR A 206 6.48 -9.10 3.83
C TYR A 206 5.77 -10.43 3.50
N TRP A 207 6.10 -11.05 2.35
CA TRP A 207 5.50 -12.30 1.87
C TRP A 207 6.48 -13.07 1.00
#